data_AF-A0A502F9N3-F1
#
_entry.id   AF-A0A502F9N3-F1
#
_cell.length_a   1.000
_cell.length_b   1.000
_cell.length_c   1.000
_cell.angle_alpha   90.00
_cell.angle_beta   90.00
_cell.angle_gamma   90.00
#
_symmetry.space_group_name_H-M   'P 1'
#
loop_
_entity.id
_entity.type
_entity.pdbx_description
1 polymer ?
#
loop_
_entity_poly.entity_id
_entity_poly.type
_entity_poly.pdbx_seq_one_letter_code
_entity_poly.pdbx_strand_id
1 'polypeptide(L)' 'MANQFKRGAQVRFKTTGAGVTTARRGTVVKTVPTVRGVRVEVKDQDGYVYRPHLSMVKLTA' A
#
# COMPACT_ATOMS: atom_id res chain seq x y z
N MET A 1 -4.33 2.67 -18.91
CA MET A 1 -3.27 2.69 -17.86
C MET A 1 -3.31 1.36 -17.13
N ALA A 2 -2.29 0.51 -17.29
CA ALA A 2 -2.28 -0.82 -16.65
C ALA A 2 -2.17 -0.67 -15.12
N ASN A 3 -2.93 -1.43 -14.34
CA ASN A 3 -2.86 -1.42 -12.88
C ASN A 3 -1.49 -1.98 -12.43
N GLN A 4 -0.55 -1.09 -12.13
CA GLN A 4 0.84 -1.45 -11.82
C GLN A 4 0.98 -2.14 -10.45
N PHE A 5 -0.02 -1.98 -9.57
CA PHE A 5 -0.07 -2.59 -8.24
C PHE A 5 -0.77 -3.95 -8.28
N LYS A 6 -0.11 -4.92 -8.91
CA LYS A 6 -0.61 -6.31 -8.97
C LYS A 6 -0.32 -7.02 -7.64
N ARG A 7 -1.12 -8.06 -7.34
CA ARG A 7 -0.85 -8.97 -6.22
C ARG A 7 0.57 -9.52 -6.32
N GLY A 8 1.31 -9.50 -5.21
CA GLY A 8 2.71 -9.92 -5.16
C GLY A 8 3.73 -8.81 -5.44
N ALA A 9 3.32 -7.64 -5.92
CA ALA A 9 4.24 -6.52 -6.13
C ALA A 9 4.77 -6.02 -4.77
N GLN A 10 6.08 -5.78 -4.70
CA GLN A 10 6.65 -5.07 -3.56
C GLN A 10 6.40 -3.57 -3.69
N VAL A 11 6.02 -2.96 -2.57
CA VAL A 11 5.71 -1.54 -2.49
C VAL A 11 6.27 -0.93 -1.23
N ARG A 12 6.49 0.39 -1.30
CA ARG A 12 6.75 1.25 -0.16
C ARG A 12 5.60 2.23 0.01
N PHE A 13 5.17 2.44 1.24
CA PHE A 13 4.10 3.35 1.58
C PHE A 13 4.41 4.08 2.89
N LYS A 14 3.74 5.20 3.14
CA LYS A 14 3.85 5.93 4.40
C LYS A 14 2.60 5.71 5.24
N THR A 15 2.78 5.50 6.53
CA THR A 15 1.71 5.44 7.53
C THR A 15 1.94 6.53 8.56
N THR A 16 0.89 7.26 8.92
CA THR A 16 0.95 8.25 10.01
C THR A 16 0.23 7.69 11.22
N GLY A 17 0.93 7.61 12.35
CA GLY A 17 0.36 7.20 13.65
C GLY A 17 1.00 8.04 14.75
N ALA A 18 0.22 8.44 15.75
CA ALA A 18 0.69 9.28 16.86
C ALA A 18 1.48 10.55 16.42
N GLY A 19 1.06 11.16 15.30
CA GLY A 19 1.73 12.35 14.75
C GLY A 19 3.05 12.08 14.02
N VAL A 20 3.51 10.83 13.95
CA VAL A 20 4.76 10.44 13.28
C VAL A 20 4.45 9.74 11.96
N THR A 21 5.10 10.17 10.88
CA THR A 21 5.01 9.51 9.57
C THR A 21 6.15 8.52 9.38
N THR A 22 5.82 7.23 9.35
CA THR A 22 6.78 6.15 9.15
C THR A 22 6.67 5.59 7.74
N ALA A 23 7.83 5.37 7.09
CA ALA A 23 7.88 4.65 5.82
C ALA A 23 7.93 3.15 6.07
N ARG A 24 7.03 2.40 5.45
CA ARG A 24 6.95 0.94 5.51
C ARG A 24 7.11 0.32 4.13
N ARG A 25 7.53 -0.94 4.11
CA ARG A 25 7.57 -1.79 2.92
C ARG A 25 6.62 -2.96 3.10
N GLY A 26 6.05 -3.45 2.01
CA GLY A 26 5.22 -4.63 2.05
C GLY A 26 4.86 -5.12 0.67
N THR A 27 4.07 -6.18 0.64
CA THR A 27 3.64 -6.85 -0.58
C THR A 27 2.17 -6.57 -0.82
N VAL A 28 1.81 -6.19 -2.04
CA VAL A 28 0.42 -5.98 -2.43
C VAL A 28 -0.33 -7.31 -2.35
N VAL A 29 -1.41 -7.33 -1.59
CA VAL A 29 -2.33 -8.46 -1.48
C VAL A 29 -3.44 -8.32 -2.50
N LYS A 30 -4.07 -7.14 -2.56
CA LYS A 30 -5.14 -6.81 -3.52
C LYS A 30 -5.32 -5.30 -3.65
N THR A 31 -5.84 -4.86 -4.79
CA THR A 31 -6.34 -3.49 -4.98
C THR A 31 -7.85 -3.47 -4.81
N VAL A 32 -8.36 -2.60 -3.95
CA VAL A 32 -9.78 -2.47 -3.64
C VAL A 32 -10.29 -1.12 -4.16
N PRO A 33 -11.20 -1.09 -5.14
CA PRO A 33 -11.88 0.13 -5.52
C PRO A 33 -12.82 0.56 -4.39
N THR A 34 -12.78 1.84 -4.02
CA THR A 34 -13.68 2.42 -3.02
C THR A 34 -14.34 3.67 -3.59
N VAL A 35 -15.43 4.13 -2.96
CA VAL A 35 -16.13 5.38 -3.35
C VAL A 35 -15.19 6.59 -3.36
N ARG A 36 -14.12 6.58 -2.54
CA ARG A 36 -13.12 7.65 -2.42
C ARG A 36 -11.82 7.36 -3.18
N GLY A 37 -11.87 6.50 -4.20
CA GLY A 37 -10.70 6.13 -5.02
C GLY A 37 -10.20 4.70 -4.75
N VAL A 38 -9.03 4.36 -5.29
CA VAL A 38 -8.44 3.02 -5.16
C VAL A 38 -7.59 2.93 -3.90
N ARG A 39 -7.82 1.90 -3.09
CA ARG A 39 -6.95 1.53 -1.96
C ARG A 39 -6.18 0.26 -2.28
N VAL A 40 -4.96 0.17 -1.77
CA VAL A 40 -4.11 -1.00 -1.95
C VAL A 40 -4.01 -1.70 -0.60
N GLU A 41 -4.41 -2.96 -0.54
CA GLU A 41 -4.14 -3.80 0.62
C GLU A 41 -2.70 -4.30 0.53
N VAL A 42 -1.89 -3.96 1.51
CA VAL A 42 -0.47 -4.28 1.57
C VAL A 42 -0.20 -5.02 2.88
N LYS A 43 0.44 -6.19 2.79
CA LYS A 43 0.93 -6.92 3.96
C LYS A 43 2.40 -6.59 4.16
N ASP A 44 2.77 -6.06 5.32
CA ASP A 44 4.18 -5.81 5.64
C ASP A 44 4.91 -7.09 6.07
N GLN A 45 6.21 -6.96 6.34
CA GLN A 45 7.08 -8.08 6.72
C GLN A 45 6.73 -8.67 8.10
N ASP A 46 6.19 -7.84 8.99
CA ASP A 46 5.74 -8.24 10.33
C ASP A 46 4.34 -8.90 10.30
N GLY A 47 3.73 -8.96 9.12
CA GLY A 47 2.43 -9.59 8.89
C GLY A 47 1.23 -8.67 9.07
N TYR A 48 1.43 -7.39 9.38
CA TYR A 48 0.36 -6.41 9.50
C TYR A 48 -0.20 -6.05 8.12
N VAL A 49 -1.52 -5.86 8.07
CA VAL A 49 -2.22 -5.50 6.83
C VAL A 49 -2.62 -4.02 6.88
N TYR A 50 -2.12 -3.28 5.91
CA TYR A 50 -2.42 -1.86 5.71
C TYR A 50 -3.27 -1.65 4.47
N ARG A 51 -4.07 -0.58 4.47
CA ARG A 51 -4.92 -0.18 3.33
C ARG A 51 -4.67 1.28 2.90
N PRO A 52 -3.44 1.65 2.54
CA PRO A 52 -3.15 3.00 2.04
C PRO A 52 -3.93 3.31 0.77
N HIS A 53 -4.19 4.61 0.56
CA HIS A 53 -4.68 5.11 -0.73
C HIS A 53 -3.60 4.93 -1.80
N LEU A 54 -4.00 4.62 -3.03
CA LEU A 54 -3.08 4.34 -4.15
C LEU A 54 -2.01 5.43 -4.34
N SER A 55 -2.37 6.71 -4.15
CA SER A 55 -1.45 7.85 -4.28
C SER A 55 -0.32 7.88 -3.23
N MET A 56 -0.47 7.14 -2.14
CA MET A 56 0.54 7.04 -1.06
C MET A 56 1.46 5.82 -1.21
N VAL A 57 1.21 4.99 -2.22
CA VAL A 57 1.95 3.76 -2.48
C VAL A 57 2.87 3.97 -3.67
N LYS A 58 4.14 3.57 -3.53
CA LYS A 58 5.11 3.55 -4.62
C LYS A 58 5.61 2.13 -4.81
N LEU A 59 5.75 1.69 -6.06
CA LEU A 59 6.43 0.44 -6.36
C LEU A 59 7.89 0.55 -5.91
N THR A 60 8.40 -0.51 -5.31
CA THR A 60 9.85 -0.68 -5.14
C THR A 60 10.35 -1.41 -6.39
N ALA A 61 11.25 -0.75 -7.12
CA ALA A 61 11.97 -1.35 -8.24
C ALA A 61 12.87 -2.49 -7.76
#